data_AF-A0A0S8K9J8-F1
#
_entry.id   AF-A0A0S8K9J8-F1
#
_cell.length_a   1.000
_cell.length_b   1.000
_cell.length_c   1.000
_cell.angle_alpha   90.00
_cell.angle_beta   90.00
_cell.angle_gamma   90.00
#
_symmetry.space_group_name_H-M   'P 1'
#
loop_
_entity.id
_entity.type
_entity.pdbx_description
1 polymer ?
#
loop_
_entity_poly.entity_id
_entity_poly.type
_entity_poly.pdbx_seq_one_letter_code
_entity_poly.pdbx_strand_id
1 'polypeptide(L)'
;MLPITRKIGISLLALGLLVLLCEVGPGQAQVSQIWTETTEEDFASGIGVDTISVDIRTSPGDIILAEPQENFAFGKSAEDGGDGNASYPPRNLLDENLATFWLSKTQQPLGVSIIVDLRAERLIEQIHILGYIEIFRIRGYRMSVSLDKVKWVTVAENPDNPTMNVFETIEPTVARYVRVTIITIDQVHAVAISEIQVFGAGFAAQGSYFSEAKDFGTLTNFGVATWGAEFPDPDMDITLQFRSDSVQVLNDGGVLEDTLKLANEMAELVPGSEVVTDESEMILYNRGFDYDIDYQKGLIWRLETSTIDSAALIMVDYSLWNGWSEEYYSDPDSDPDSTLFRVTEPRRYLQYRANLFTGTINTPKLKEISIKYSTSSLAQRALGTVVPNEVPIMKESTVTYLLQFAFGPTNLGVDTVIVLTPSPARISEIRLNENPLTGADYEDFSTREKIKIGFTQPILADSTATLEIDFRTTLFLSLNAYPAQIISNDTPDNPQFVEQGEATWVISTTGIPTGPLVSVEAKPNPFSPNGDGLFDEAFISYFVAKIAYPQPVSVKIYNLNGDRIRTLRDQKDPAFSYEIPWDGRDDSGDLVSPGVYIYQVRVNTDSGTEVVTKTITVQY
;
A
#
# COMPACT_ATOMS: atom_id res chain seq x y z
N MET A 1 5.44 22.46 -10.70
CA MET A 1 6.63 21.69 -10.25
C MET A 1 6.14 20.34 -9.80
N LEU A 2 6.72 19.26 -10.33
CA LEU A 2 6.51 17.90 -9.81
C LEU A 2 7.54 17.63 -8.69
N PRO A 3 7.23 16.77 -7.71
CA PRO A 3 8.10 16.55 -6.55
C PRO A 3 9.41 15.84 -6.93
N ILE A 4 10.51 16.23 -6.25
CA ILE A 4 11.85 15.65 -6.47
C ILE A 4 12.11 14.60 -5.40
N THR A 5 11.88 13.33 -5.73
CA THR A 5 12.31 12.19 -4.91
C THR A 5 13.84 12.13 -4.80
N ARG A 6 14.33 11.88 -3.58
CA ARG A 6 15.75 11.74 -3.22
C ARG A 6 15.99 10.29 -2.75
N LYS A 7 16.89 9.56 -3.41
CA LYS A 7 17.39 8.25 -2.92
C LYS A 7 18.54 8.47 -1.94
N ILE A 8 18.56 7.67 -0.87
CA ILE A 8 19.68 7.59 0.09
C ILE A 8 19.89 6.10 0.40
N GLY A 9 21.07 5.56 0.06
CA GLY A 9 21.43 4.17 0.37
C GLY A 9 22.14 4.08 1.72
N ILE A 10 21.49 3.47 2.72
CA ILE A 10 21.99 3.32 4.10
C ILE A 10 21.57 1.95 4.66
N SER A 11 22.50 1.24 5.31
CA SER A 11 22.21 0.09 6.18
C SER A 11 21.68 0.60 7.55
N LEU A 12 20.57 0.06 8.03
CA LEU A 12 19.71 0.64 9.09
C LEU A 12 20.23 0.50 10.55
N LEU A 13 21.52 0.75 10.79
CA LEU A 13 22.06 0.97 12.14
C LEU A 13 21.79 2.39 12.68
N ALA A 14 21.01 3.21 11.94
CA ALA A 14 20.89 4.66 12.14
C ALA A 14 19.51 5.19 12.59
N LEU A 15 18.50 4.35 12.88
CA LEU A 15 17.19 4.81 13.43
C LEU A 15 17.00 4.62 14.94
N GLY A 16 18.05 4.17 15.65
CA GLY A 16 18.10 4.21 17.12
C GLY A 16 18.79 5.46 17.69
N LEU A 17 19.37 6.32 16.84
CA LEU A 17 20.33 7.33 17.28
C LEU A 17 20.29 8.64 16.46
N LEU A 18 19.11 9.25 16.31
CA LEU A 18 19.01 10.69 16.00
C LEU A 18 18.80 11.54 17.27
N VAL A 19 19.52 11.16 18.33
CA VAL A 19 19.57 11.88 19.62
C VAL A 19 21.05 12.00 20.01
N LEU A 20 21.52 13.26 20.07
CA LEU A 20 22.88 13.74 20.38
C LEU A 20 24.02 13.51 19.36
N LEU A 21 24.45 14.63 18.74
CA LEU A 21 25.85 15.11 18.59
C LEU A 21 26.96 14.12 18.17
N CYS A 22 27.60 14.35 17.01
CA CYS A 22 28.79 15.22 16.95
C CYS A 22 29.34 15.47 15.52
N GLU A 23 30.13 16.52 15.43
CA GLU A 23 30.96 17.02 14.34
C GLU A 23 31.85 15.96 13.63
N VAL A 24 31.91 15.99 12.28
CA VAL A 24 33.18 16.06 11.50
C VAL A 24 32.88 16.78 10.16
N GLY A 25 33.78 17.67 9.72
CA GLY A 25 33.70 18.35 8.42
C GLY A 25 34.08 17.46 7.21
N PRO A 26 34.18 18.03 6.00
CA PRO A 26 34.33 17.25 4.76
C PRO A 26 35.73 16.63 4.64
N GLY A 27 35.83 15.32 4.86
CA GLY A 27 37.06 14.55 4.66
C GLY A 27 36.87 13.06 4.95
N GLN A 28 37.11 12.24 3.93
CA GLN A 28 37.14 10.77 3.93
C GLN A 28 37.00 10.05 5.29
N ALA A 29 35.83 9.43 5.53
CA ALA A 29 35.72 8.31 6.44
C ALA A 29 35.69 7.00 5.61
N GLN A 30 36.81 6.28 5.57
CA GLN A 30 36.76 4.86 5.21
C GLN A 30 36.11 4.11 6.37
N VAL A 31 34.96 3.47 6.12
CA VAL A 31 34.41 2.48 7.04
C VAL A 31 34.97 1.12 6.62
N SER A 32 35.85 0.57 7.46
CA SER A 32 36.40 -0.77 7.31
C SER A 32 35.31 -1.83 7.39
N GLN A 33 35.42 -2.88 6.57
CA GLN A 33 34.56 -4.07 6.65
C GLN A 33 34.42 -4.58 8.09
N ILE A 34 33.18 -4.75 8.54
CA ILE A 34 32.84 -5.65 9.63
C ILE A 34 31.77 -6.60 9.08
N TRP A 35 32.22 -7.75 8.60
CA TRP A 35 31.36 -8.89 8.41
C TRP A 35 31.02 -9.45 9.79
N THR A 36 29.74 -9.50 10.13
CA THR A 36 29.23 -10.41 11.17
C THR A 36 28.01 -11.09 10.61
N GLU A 37 28.19 -12.38 10.37
CA GLU A 37 27.27 -13.35 9.80
C GLU A 37 25.81 -13.13 10.23
N THR A 38 24.91 -13.09 9.25
CA THR A 38 23.56 -13.63 9.44
C THR A 38 23.72 -15.03 10.01
N THR A 39 22.98 -15.40 11.06
CA THR A 39 22.89 -16.81 11.46
C THR A 39 22.07 -17.57 10.42
N GLU A 40 22.69 -17.91 9.30
CA GLU A 40 22.31 -19.07 8.50
C GLU A 40 22.54 -20.29 9.39
N GLU A 41 21.46 -20.81 10.02
CA GLU A 41 21.49 -22.21 10.43
C GLU A 41 21.50 -23.05 9.14
N ASP A 42 22.58 -23.82 8.94
CA ASP A 42 22.82 -24.63 7.75
C ASP A 42 21.57 -25.39 7.30
N PHE A 43 20.99 -24.96 6.17
CA PHE A 43 19.74 -25.51 5.65
C PHE A 43 19.86 -27.00 5.35
N ALA A 44 19.10 -27.82 6.08
CA ALA A 44 18.93 -29.22 5.75
C ALA A 44 18.18 -29.35 4.42
N SER A 45 18.89 -29.75 3.37
CA SER A 45 18.28 -30.04 2.06
C SER A 45 17.33 -31.23 2.15
N GLY A 46 16.04 -30.94 2.27
CA GLY A 46 14.98 -31.92 2.42
C GLY A 46 13.62 -31.38 1.99
N ILE A 47 12.63 -32.27 1.94
CA ILE A 47 11.23 -31.91 1.75
C ILE A 47 10.77 -31.18 3.01
N GLY A 48 10.35 -29.92 2.88
CA GLY A 48 9.98 -29.09 4.03
C GLY A 48 9.57 -27.67 3.66
N VAL A 49 9.04 -26.97 4.66
CA VAL A 49 8.76 -25.53 4.63
C VAL A 49 9.80 -24.85 5.51
N ASP A 50 10.48 -23.86 4.94
CA ASP A 50 11.58 -23.14 5.56
C ASP A 50 11.21 -21.66 5.75
N THR A 51 11.95 -20.90 6.57
CA THR A 51 11.61 -19.50 6.92
C THR A 51 12.82 -18.59 6.80
N ILE A 52 12.75 -17.57 5.93
CA ILE A 52 13.72 -16.48 5.91
C ILE A 52 13.23 -15.38 6.85
N SER A 53 13.96 -15.16 7.94
CA SER A 53 13.84 -13.94 8.77
C SER A 53 14.87 -12.90 8.32
N VAL A 54 14.39 -11.68 8.05
CA VAL A 54 15.21 -10.54 7.60
C VAL A 54 15.22 -9.47 8.68
N ASP A 55 16.37 -9.29 9.33
CA ASP A 55 16.61 -8.11 10.18
C ASP A 55 16.86 -6.89 9.28
N ILE A 56 15.85 -6.01 9.19
CA ILE A 56 15.91 -4.82 8.36
C ILE A 56 16.96 -3.82 8.87
N ARG A 57 17.44 -3.95 10.11
CA ARG A 57 18.51 -3.10 10.66
C ARG A 57 19.86 -3.33 10.01
N THR A 58 20.09 -4.51 9.45
CA THR A 58 21.37 -4.90 8.83
C THR A 58 21.27 -5.15 7.33
N SER A 59 20.05 -5.23 6.79
CA SER A 59 19.80 -5.59 5.39
C SER A 59 20.02 -4.45 4.39
N PRO A 60 20.58 -4.74 3.19
CA PRO A 60 20.69 -3.76 2.11
C PRO A 60 19.34 -3.47 1.45
N GLY A 61 19.15 -2.22 1.01
CA GLY A 61 17.95 -1.76 0.34
C GLY A 61 17.97 -0.25 0.04
N ASP A 62 16.96 0.21 -0.70
CA ASP A 62 16.78 1.62 -1.11
C ASP A 62 15.67 2.28 -0.28
N ILE A 63 15.92 3.50 0.22
CA ILE A 63 14.88 4.34 0.83
C ILE A 63 14.51 5.48 -0.13
N ILE A 64 13.20 5.64 -0.37
CA ILE A 64 12.61 6.77 -1.08
C ILE A 64 11.69 7.53 -0.11
N LEU A 65 12.05 8.78 0.19
CA LEU A 65 11.18 9.71 0.92
C LEU A 65 10.30 10.49 -0.05
N ALA A 66 9.00 10.61 0.27
CA ALA A 66 8.07 11.41 -0.50
C ALA A 66 8.05 12.85 0.05
N GLU A 67 8.94 13.70 -0.45
CA GLU A 67 8.98 15.12 -0.10
C GLU A 67 8.61 16.01 -1.31
N PRO A 68 7.47 16.71 -1.27
CA PRO A 68 7.40 18.04 -1.86
C PRO A 68 8.16 19.01 -0.94
N GLN A 69 8.94 19.93 -1.52
CA GLN A 69 9.52 21.05 -0.79
C GLN A 69 8.41 22.04 -0.38
N GLU A 70 7.74 21.77 0.74
CA GLU A 70 6.68 22.62 1.28
C GLU A 70 7.28 23.84 1.99
N ASN A 71 6.78 25.03 1.68
CA ASN A 71 7.05 26.24 2.43
C ASN A 71 6.34 26.16 3.80
N PHE A 72 7.06 25.78 4.86
CA PHE A 72 6.48 25.60 6.19
C PHE A 72 5.80 26.87 6.73
N ALA A 73 6.22 28.04 6.24
CA ALA A 73 5.70 29.35 6.60
C ALA A 73 4.31 29.65 6.00
N PHE A 74 3.92 28.99 4.90
CA PHE A 74 2.66 29.26 4.18
C PHE A 74 1.41 29.08 5.06
N GLY A 75 0.51 30.07 5.01
CA GLY A 75 -0.75 30.08 5.77
C GLY A 75 -0.58 30.15 7.29
N LYS A 76 0.64 30.43 7.79
CA LYS A 76 0.93 30.55 9.23
C LYS A 76 0.74 31.98 9.73
N SER A 77 1.31 32.32 10.89
CA SER A 77 1.17 33.63 11.53
C SER A 77 2.52 34.27 11.80
N ALA A 78 2.63 35.56 11.45
CA ALA A 78 3.78 36.42 11.77
C ALA A 78 3.40 37.54 12.75
N GLU A 79 4.32 37.86 13.66
CA GLU A 79 4.31 39.00 14.58
C GLU A 79 5.43 39.97 14.17
N ASP A 80 5.22 41.29 14.17
CA ASP A 80 6.19 42.29 13.67
C ASP A 80 6.65 43.30 14.74
N GLY A 81 6.45 42.98 16.02
CA GLY A 81 6.71 43.88 17.13
C GLY A 81 5.81 45.12 17.19
N GLY A 82 4.80 45.24 16.32
CA GLY A 82 3.88 46.37 16.25
C GLY A 82 4.28 47.50 15.31
N ASP A 83 5.34 47.32 14.48
CA ASP A 83 5.73 48.32 13.47
C ASP A 83 5.05 48.10 12.10
N GLY A 84 4.03 47.26 11.99
CA GLY A 84 3.29 47.06 10.74
C GLY A 84 2.40 48.23 10.35
N ASN A 85 2.36 48.52 9.05
CA ASN A 85 1.32 49.36 8.47
C ASN A 85 -0.02 48.58 8.43
N ALA A 86 -1.10 49.16 8.94
CA ALA A 86 -2.42 48.51 8.99
C ALA A 86 -2.99 48.12 7.60
N SER A 87 -2.56 48.79 6.52
CA SER A 87 -2.91 48.44 5.15
C SER A 87 -2.05 47.32 4.55
N TYR A 88 -0.87 47.06 5.14
CA TYR A 88 0.14 46.09 4.68
C TYR A 88 0.61 45.23 5.88
N PRO A 89 -0.27 44.38 6.45
CA PRO A 89 -0.04 43.70 7.72
C PRO A 89 0.79 42.40 7.59
N PRO A 90 1.34 41.86 8.70
CA PRO A 90 2.24 40.70 8.69
C PRO A 90 1.70 39.41 8.06
N ARG A 91 0.38 39.21 8.00
CA ARG A 91 -0.22 38.05 7.33
C ARG A 91 0.13 37.98 5.83
N ASN A 92 0.45 39.13 5.22
CA ASN A 92 0.83 39.22 3.82
C ASN A 92 2.20 38.61 3.54
N LEU A 93 3.00 38.30 4.58
CA LEU A 93 4.34 37.71 4.47
C LEU A 93 4.33 36.20 4.22
N LEU A 94 3.18 35.56 4.31
CA LEU A 94 3.00 34.12 4.47
C LEU A 94 1.86 33.59 3.59
N ASP A 95 1.51 34.31 2.52
CA ASP A 95 0.34 34.05 1.69
C ASP A 95 0.68 33.58 0.26
N GLU A 96 1.97 33.42 -0.04
CA GLU A 96 2.55 33.05 -1.35
C GLU A 96 2.16 33.99 -2.51
N ASN A 97 1.62 35.17 -2.21
CA ASN A 97 1.22 36.14 -3.21
C ASN A 97 2.19 37.33 -3.23
N LEU A 98 3.17 37.28 -4.13
CA LEU A 98 4.20 38.33 -4.27
C LEU A 98 3.67 39.74 -4.60
N ALA A 99 2.39 39.87 -4.98
CA ALA A 99 1.73 41.16 -5.18
C ALA A 99 1.24 41.81 -3.87
N THR A 100 1.09 41.03 -2.79
CA THR A 100 0.91 41.52 -1.42
C THR A 100 2.26 41.65 -0.72
N PHE A 101 2.32 42.51 0.30
CA PHE A 101 3.52 42.75 1.09
C PHE A 101 3.17 43.28 2.48
N TRP A 102 4.08 43.08 3.43
CA TRP A 102 4.17 43.86 4.66
C TRP A 102 5.00 45.12 4.43
N LEU A 103 4.64 46.22 5.08
CA LEU A 103 5.35 47.49 5.02
C LEU A 103 5.60 48.01 6.44
N SER A 104 6.85 48.38 6.74
CA SER A 104 7.18 49.05 7.99
C SER A 104 6.47 50.41 8.10
N LYS A 105 5.89 50.67 9.27
CA LYS A 105 5.20 51.90 9.61
C LYS A 105 6.19 53.03 9.88
N THR A 106 7.35 52.71 10.44
CA THR A 106 8.47 53.64 10.49
C THR A 106 9.29 53.62 9.21
N GLN A 107 9.83 54.77 8.81
CA GLN A 107 10.82 54.91 7.73
C GLN A 107 12.22 54.47 8.16
N GLN A 108 12.42 54.14 9.44
CA GLN A 108 13.71 53.74 10.01
C GLN A 108 13.51 52.54 10.95
N PRO A 109 13.09 51.37 10.44
CA PRO A 109 12.70 50.19 11.23
C PRO A 109 13.92 49.41 11.78
N LEU A 110 14.96 50.12 12.25
CA LEU A 110 16.17 49.51 12.77
C LEU A 110 15.88 48.76 14.08
N GLY A 111 16.23 47.48 14.12
CA GLY A 111 15.94 46.59 15.25
C GLY A 111 14.53 45.97 15.24
N VAL A 112 13.66 46.34 14.30
CA VAL A 112 12.35 45.69 14.14
C VAL A 112 12.57 44.21 13.81
N SER A 113 11.80 43.34 14.47
CA SER A 113 11.86 41.90 14.30
C SER A 113 10.51 41.35 13.89
N ILE A 114 10.50 40.59 12.79
CA ILE A 114 9.38 39.77 12.35
C ILE A 114 9.62 38.36 12.88
N ILE A 115 8.62 37.76 13.55
CA ILE A 115 8.66 36.41 14.11
C ILE A 115 7.54 35.58 13.48
N VAL A 116 7.90 34.53 12.75
CA VAL A 116 7.00 33.53 12.18
C VAL A 116 6.86 32.35 13.15
N ASP A 117 5.63 31.92 13.44
CA ASP A 117 5.35 30.66 14.15
C ASP A 117 4.94 29.57 13.14
N LEU A 118 5.79 28.55 12.97
CA LEU A 118 5.54 27.40 12.10
C LEU A 118 4.45 26.46 12.66
N ARG A 119 3.97 26.72 13.89
CA ARG A 119 2.98 25.96 14.69
C ARG A 119 3.43 24.58 15.16
N ALA A 120 4.45 24.01 14.55
CA ALA A 120 5.10 22.77 14.94
C ALA A 120 6.62 22.93 14.88
N GLU A 121 7.35 22.01 15.53
CA GLU A 121 8.79 21.90 15.36
C GLU A 121 9.12 21.34 13.97
N ARG A 122 10.13 21.91 13.33
CA ARG A 122 10.57 21.62 11.96
C ARG A 122 12.10 21.67 11.90
N LEU A 123 12.71 20.81 11.07
CA LEU A 123 14.09 21.01 10.67
C LEU A 123 14.12 22.11 9.60
N ILE A 124 14.91 23.15 9.81
CA ILE A 124 15.00 24.29 8.90
C ILE A 124 16.39 24.29 8.26
N GLU A 125 16.42 24.34 6.93
CA GLU A 125 17.64 24.34 6.11
C GLU A 125 17.74 25.61 5.24
N GLN A 126 16.62 26.27 4.95
CA GLN A 126 16.60 27.50 4.16
C GLN A 126 15.58 28.51 4.70
N ILE A 127 15.95 29.79 4.65
CA ILE A 127 15.07 30.92 4.97
C ILE A 127 15.21 31.95 3.86
N HIS A 128 14.11 32.26 3.18
CA HIS A 128 14.11 33.23 2.08
C HIS A 128 13.30 34.47 2.46
N ILE A 129 13.72 35.64 1.95
CA ILE A 129 12.96 36.89 2.01
C ILE A 129 12.78 37.36 0.57
N LEU A 130 11.53 37.45 0.11
CA LEU A 130 11.19 37.98 -1.20
C LEU A 130 10.70 39.42 -1.03
N GLY A 131 11.36 40.37 -1.70
CA GLY A 131 11.05 41.80 -1.59
C GLY A 131 10.06 42.27 -2.65
N TYR A 132 9.35 43.36 -2.35
CA TYR A 132 8.32 43.90 -3.24
C TYR A 132 8.89 44.74 -4.40
N ILE A 133 9.69 45.77 -4.08
CA ILE A 133 10.45 46.57 -5.05
C ILE A 133 11.82 46.99 -4.47
N GLU A 134 12.82 47.09 -5.34
CA GLU A 134 14.25 47.27 -4.99
C GLU A 134 14.51 48.47 -4.05
N ILE A 135 13.77 49.57 -4.17
CA ILE A 135 13.98 50.75 -3.31
C ILE A 135 13.64 50.49 -1.83
N PHE A 136 12.65 49.62 -1.55
CA PHE A 136 12.15 49.30 -0.20
C PHE A 136 12.75 48.01 0.38
N ARG A 137 13.73 47.39 -0.27
CA ARG A 137 14.33 46.16 0.25
C ARG A 137 15.03 46.37 1.60
N ILE A 138 15.14 45.28 2.36
CA ILE A 138 15.97 45.21 3.56
C ILE A 138 17.45 45.49 3.22
N ARG A 139 18.08 46.44 3.94
CA ARG A 139 19.50 46.82 3.73
C ARG A 139 20.46 45.92 4.52
N GLY A 140 20.01 45.34 5.63
CA GLY A 140 20.75 44.30 6.34
C GLY A 140 19.84 43.55 7.32
N TYR A 141 20.04 42.24 7.45
CA TYR A 141 19.21 41.34 8.23
C TYR A 141 20.04 40.43 9.14
N ARG A 142 19.40 40.00 10.25
CA ARG A 142 19.81 38.85 11.06
C ARG A 142 18.65 37.87 11.10
N MET A 143 18.89 36.62 10.73
CA MET A 143 17.96 35.52 10.89
C MET A 143 18.31 34.75 12.17
N SER A 144 17.30 34.41 12.96
CA SER A 144 17.46 33.60 14.17
C SER A 144 16.33 32.59 14.29
N VAL A 145 16.59 31.45 14.92
CA VAL A 145 15.57 30.41 15.16
C VAL A 145 15.44 30.09 16.64
N SER A 146 14.29 29.54 17.04
CA SER A 146 13.95 29.23 18.43
C SER A 146 12.92 28.10 18.55
N LEU A 147 12.98 27.34 19.64
CA LEU A 147 11.92 26.40 20.04
C LEU A 147 10.88 27.04 20.97
N ASP A 148 11.22 28.12 21.69
CA ASP A 148 10.46 28.64 22.84
C ASP A 148 10.18 30.16 22.81
N LYS A 149 10.59 30.88 21.75
CA LYS A 149 10.66 32.35 21.63
C LYS A 149 11.56 33.07 22.65
N VAL A 150 12.23 32.35 23.56
CA VAL A 150 13.09 32.92 24.62
C VAL A 150 14.56 32.78 24.25
N LYS A 151 15.01 31.56 23.92
CA LYS A 151 16.36 31.27 23.46
C LYS A 151 16.42 31.34 21.95
N TRP A 152 17.28 32.21 21.42
CA TRP A 152 17.45 32.44 19.99
C TRP A 152 18.86 32.08 19.55
N VAL A 153 18.97 31.26 18.51
CA VAL A 153 20.22 30.95 17.81
C VAL A 153 20.26 31.77 16.54
N THR A 154 21.30 32.55 16.29
CA THR A 154 21.51 33.23 15.00
C THR A 154 21.97 32.21 13.97
N VAL A 155 21.29 32.15 12.82
CA VAL A 155 21.56 31.17 11.76
C VAL A 155 22.09 31.81 10.47
N ALA A 156 21.78 33.08 10.23
CA ALA A 156 22.37 33.90 9.17
C ALA A 156 22.42 35.38 9.59
N GLU A 157 23.40 36.13 9.11
CA GLU A 157 23.51 37.57 9.32
C GLU A 157 24.25 38.25 8.18
N ASN A 158 23.61 39.24 7.57
CA ASN A 158 24.19 40.06 6.51
C ASN A 158 23.94 41.55 6.80
N PRO A 159 24.97 42.33 7.18
CA PRO A 159 24.83 43.76 7.50
C PRO A 159 24.75 44.68 6.28
N ASP A 160 25.09 44.20 5.08
CA ASP A 160 25.05 44.98 3.83
C ASP A 160 24.53 44.11 2.68
N ASN A 161 23.22 43.87 2.71
CA ASN A 161 22.51 43.14 1.67
C ASN A 161 22.44 43.99 0.38
N PRO A 162 22.90 43.52 -0.78
CA PRO A 162 22.81 44.27 -2.03
C PRO A 162 21.51 44.05 -2.82
N THR A 163 20.76 42.96 -2.58
CA THR A 163 19.66 42.49 -3.44
C THR A 163 18.28 42.56 -2.78
N MET A 164 17.22 42.78 -3.57
CA MET A 164 15.84 42.77 -3.06
C MET A 164 15.40 41.42 -2.48
N ASN A 165 15.80 40.32 -3.12
CA ASN A 165 15.53 38.97 -2.65
C ASN A 165 16.75 38.41 -1.92
N VAL A 166 16.49 37.63 -0.89
CA VAL A 166 17.46 36.98 -0.02
C VAL A 166 17.16 35.48 -0.01
N PHE A 167 18.17 34.67 -0.26
CA PHE A 167 18.10 33.21 -0.24
C PHE A 167 19.22 32.70 0.66
N GLU A 168 18.92 32.43 1.93
CA GLU A 168 19.90 31.91 2.89
C GLU A 168 19.71 30.40 3.06
N THR A 169 20.79 29.65 2.82
CA THR A 169 20.92 28.25 3.26
C THR A 169 21.65 28.25 4.61
N ILE A 170 21.07 27.59 5.60
CA ILE A 170 21.58 27.55 6.97
C ILE A 170 22.01 26.12 7.36
N GLU A 171 22.81 26.00 8.42
CA GLU A 171 23.04 24.71 9.07
C GLU A 171 21.69 24.11 9.54
N PRO A 172 21.36 22.85 9.18
CA PRO A 172 20.06 22.24 9.50
C PRO A 172 19.73 22.32 11.00
N THR A 173 18.72 23.12 11.36
CA THR A 173 18.41 23.44 12.75
C THR A 173 16.94 23.18 13.08
N VAL A 174 16.68 22.40 14.14
CA VAL A 174 15.30 22.14 14.62
C VAL A 174 14.77 23.36 15.37
N ALA A 175 13.66 23.91 14.91
CA ALA A 175 13.00 25.07 15.52
C ALA A 175 11.50 25.10 15.22
N ARG A 176 10.76 25.92 15.98
CA ARG A 176 9.35 26.25 15.72
C ARG A 176 9.16 27.70 15.28
N TYR A 177 10.04 28.60 15.72
CA TYR A 177 9.94 30.03 15.45
C TYR A 177 11.14 30.51 14.65
N VAL A 178 10.88 31.27 13.59
CA VAL A 178 11.89 31.96 12.79
C VAL A 178 11.75 33.46 13.03
N ARG A 179 12.86 34.17 13.23
CA ARG A 179 12.91 35.62 13.42
C ARG A 179 13.81 36.26 12.37
N VAL A 180 13.27 37.23 11.65
CA VAL A 180 14.02 38.14 10.77
C VAL A 180 14.10 39.50 11.45
N THR A 181 15.30 39.94 11.81
CA THR A 181 15.56 41.25 12.41
C THR A 181 16.24 42.18 11.42
N ILE A 182 15.74 43.40 11.26
CA ILE A 182 16.36 44.45 10.44
C ILE A 182 17.54 45.05 11.22
N ILE A 183 18.77 44.89 10.72
CA ILE A 183 20.00 45.36 11.40
C ILE A 183 20.70 46.53 10.68
N THR A 184 20.35 46.79 9.42
CA THR A 184 20.79 47.96 8.65
C THR A 184 19.60 48.51 7.87
N ILE A 185 19.51 49.84 7.74
CA ILE A 185 18.40 50.54 7.11
C ILE A 185 18.88 51.58 6.08
N ASP A 186 17.98 51.93 5.16
CA ASP A 186 18.06 53.19 4.42
C ASP A 186 17.47 54.28 5.33
N GLN A 187 18.03 55.49 5.32
CA GLN A 187 17.50 56.59 6.12
C GLN A 187 16.25 57.26 5.52
N VAL A 188 15.96 56.97 4.24
CA VAL A 188 14.91 57.62 3.44
C VAL A 188 13.70 56.71 3.18
N HIS A 189 13.91 55.39 3.14
CA HIS A 189 12.91 54.42 2.68
C HIS A 189 12.49 53.45 3.80
N ALA A 190 11.18 53.23 3.92
CA ALA A 190 10.61 52.12 4.70
C ALA A 190 11.03 50.76 4.13
N VAL A 191 10.88 49.69 4.91
CA VAL A 191 11.15 48.31 4.46
C VAL A 191 9.85 47.64 4.03
N ALA A 192 9.84 47.05 2.84
CA ALA A 192 8.76 46.24 2.31
C ALA A 192 9.23 44.82 2.00
N ILE A 193 8.50 43.83 2.49
CA ILE A 193 8.77 42.40 2.25
C ILE A 193 7.47 41.79 1.72
N SER A 194 7.54 41.12 0.56
CA SER A 194 6.42 40.38 0.00
C SER A 194 6.21 39.08 0.76
N GLU A 195 7.22 38.22 0.85
CA GLU A 195 7.09 36.88 1.45
C GLU A 195 8.31 36.54 2.33
N ILE A 196 8.11 35.79 3.41
CA ILE A 196 9.15 35.08 4.16
C ILE A 196 8.86 33.59 4.04
N GLN A 197 9.73 32.88 3.33
CA GLN A 197 9.58 31.44 3.11
C GLN A 197 10.56 30.67 4.00
N VAL A 198 10.14 29.51 4.49
CA VAL A 198 10.95 28.66 5.37
C VAL A 198 10.87 27.22 4.84
N PHE A 199 12.02 26.65 4.50
CA PHE A 199 12.15 25.29 3.97
C PHE A 199 13.17 24.47 4.76
N GLY A 200 13.09 23.17 4.60
CA GLY A 200 14.01 22.16 5.10
C GLY A 200 13.41 20.78 4.86
N ALA A 201 14.08 19.70 5.25
CA ALA A 201 13.43 18.40 5.28
C ALA A 201 12.24 18.45 6.25
N GLY A 202 11.06 18.04 5.77
CA GLY A 202 9.94 17.74 6.66
C GLY A 202 10.23 16.47 7.47
N PHE A 203 9.34 16.10 8.38
CA PHE A 203 9.16 14.66 8.55
C PHE A 203 8.45 14.18 7.28
N ALA A 204 9.04 13.23 6.56
CA ALA A 204 8.39 12.64 5.40
C ALA A 204 7.18 11.83 5.91
N ALA A 205 5.98 12.40 5.76
CA ALA A 205 4.74 11.80 6.26
C ALA A 205 4.45 10.42 5.64
N GLN A 206 5.06 10.12 4.49
CA GLN A 206 5.30 8.76 4.03
C GLN A 206 6.75 8.57 3.54
N GLY A 207 7.25 7.35 3.67
CA GLY A 207 8.45 6.87 2.97
C GLY A 207 8.28 5.42 2.55
N SER A 208 9.02 4.98 1.52
CA SER A 208 9.04 3.59 1.08
C SER A 208 10.46 3.04 1.13
N TYR A 209 10.65 1.92 1.84
CA TYR A 209 11.84 1.07 1.78
C TYR A 209 11.62 -0.03 0.75
N PHE A 210 12.62 -0.31 -0.08
CA PHE A 210 12.63 -1.41 -1.05
C PHE A 210 13.77 -2.36 -0.71
N SER A 211 13.47 -3.65 -0.56
CA SER A 211 14.50 -4.68 -0.38
C SER A 211 15.30 -4.89 -1.67
N GLU A 212 16.47 -5.51 -1.58
CA GLU A 212 17.03 -6.21 -2.73
C GLU A 212 16.15 -7.41 -3.13
N ALA A 213 16.29 -7.88 -4.37
CA ALA A 213 15.63 -9.11 -4.82
C ALA A 213 16.39 -10.33 -4.28
N LYS A 214 15.77 -11.11 -3.39
CA LYS A 214 16.33 -12.36 -2.88
C LYS A 214 16.25 -13.43 -3.98
N ASP A 215 17.41 -13.91 -4.43
CA ASP A 215 17.52 -15.11 -5.26
C ASP A 215 17.45 -16.37 -4.39
N PHE A 216 16.60 -17.33 -4.77
CA PHE A 216 16.47 -18.64 -4.12
C PHE A 216 17.18 -19.76 -4.91
N GLY A 217 17.83 -19.43 -6.04
CA GLY A 217 18.56 -20.36 -6.91
C GLY A 217 17.68 -21.31 -7.75
N THR A 218 16.43 -21.52 -7.36
CA THR A 218 15.45 -22.41 -8.01
C THR A 218 14.04 -21.81 -7.96
N LEU A 219 13.10 -22.40 -8.70
CA LEU A 219 11.68 -22.10 -8.58
C LEU A 219 11.20 -22.39 -7.15
N THR A 220 10.75 -21.34 -6.47
CA THR A 220 10.36 -21.38 -5.07
C THR A 220 8.90 -20.96 -4.92
N ASN A 221 8.19 -21.64 -4.02
CA ASN A 221 6.83 -21.32 -3.63
C ASN A 221 6.84 -20.58 -2.28
N PHE A 222 6.14 -19.46 -2.16
CA PHE A 222 6.15 -18.54 -1.02
C PHE A 222 4.83 -18.63 -0.25
N GLY A 223 4.89 -19.13 0.99
CA GLY A 223 3.72 -19.31 1.83
C GLY A 223 3.36 -18.03 2.60
N VAL A 224 3.41 -18.14 3.92
CA VAL A 224 2.99 -17.09 4.86
C VAL A 224 4.10 -16.07 5.09
N ALA A 225 3.76 -14.78 5.04
CA ALA A 225 4.64 -13.70 5.49
C ALA A 225 4.13 -13.09 6.80
N THR A 226 5.01 -12.94 7.79
CA THR A 226 4.72 -12.26 9.07
C THR A 226 5.77 -11.19 9.33
N TRP A 227 5.42 -10.13 10.05
CA TRP A 227 6.37 -9.05 10.36
C TRP A 227 6.12 -8.42 11.73
N GLY A 228 7.18 -7.93 12.34
CA GLY A 228 7.15 -7.21 13.61
C GLY A 228 7.36 -5.72 13.41
N ALA A 229 6.46 -4.89 13.93
CA ALA A 229 6.56 -3.43 13.88
C ALA A 229 6.58 -2.80 15.30
N GLU A 230 6.99 -1.54 15.39
CA GLU A 230 6.88 -0.69 16.57
C GLU A 230 6.39 0.70 16.15
N PHE A 231 5.34 1.17 16.82
CA PHE A 231 4.70 2.45 16.57
C PHE A 231 4.89 3.35 17.80
N PRO A 232 5.88 4.28 17.78
CA PRO A 232 6.08 5.24 18.87
C PRO A 232 4.86 6.12 19.19
N ASP A 233 4.05 6.47 18.18
CA ASP A 233 2.82 7.26 18.32
C ASP A 233 1.64 6.51 17.67
N PRO A 234 0.38 6.78 18.09
CA PRO A 234 -0.81 6.08 17.58
C PRO A 234 -1.22 6.45 16.15
N ASP A 235 -0.73 7.58 15.61
CA ASP A 235 -1.07 8.08 14.27
C ASP A 235 -0.03 7.62 13.21
N MET A 236 0.43 6.38 13.32
CA MET A 236 1.47 5.77 12.48
C MET A 236 0.99 4.45 11.87
N ASP A 237 1.55 4.09 10.71
CA ASP A 237 1.24 2.83 10.04
C ASP A 237 2.46 2.29 9.27
N ILE A 238 2.51 0.98 9.05
CA ILE A 238 3.42 0.32 8.10
C ILE A 238 2.63 -0.70 7.29
N THR A 239 2.62 -0.51 5.97
CA THR A 239 2.11 -1.50 5.02
C THR A 239 3.24 -2.23 4.34
N LEU A 240 3.12 -3.54 4.13
CA LEU A 240 4.00 -4.30 3.25
C LEU A 240 3.37 -4.54 1.88
N GLN A 241 4.20 -4.61 0.86
CA GLN A 241 3.86 -5.13 -0.47
C GLN A 241 5.02 -5.98 -0.93
N PHE A 242 4.77 -6.99 -1.74
CA PHE A 242 5.83 -7.81 -2.30
C PHE A 242 5.49 -8.27 -3.71
N ARG A 243 6.50 -8.75 -4.42
CA ARG A 243 6.43 -9.22 -5.80
C ARG A 243 7.49 -10.28 -6.06
N SER A 244 7.24 -11.12 -7.05
CA SER A 244 8.09 -12.25 -7.41
C SER A 244 8.22 -12.40 -8.92
N ASP A 245 9.35 -12.92 -9.37
CA ASP A 245 9.56 -13.30 -10.77
C ASP A 245 10.66 -14.37 -10.92
N SER A 246 10.81 -14.92 -12.12
CA SER A 246 11.92 -15.78 -12.51
C SER A 246 12.91 -15.07 -13.43
N VAL A 247 12.58 -13.86 -13.93
CA VAL A 247 13.52 -12.98 -14.62
C VAL A 247 14.49 -12.36 -13.61
N GLN A 248 15.79 -12.61 -13.79
CA GLN A 248 16.84 -12.04 -12.96
C GLN A 248 16.89 -10.51 -13.14
N VAL A 249 16.75 -9.77 -12.04
CA VAL A 249 17.11 -8.35 -11.99
C VAL A 249 18.53 -8.24 -11.43
N LEU A 250 19.42 -7.67 -12.24
CA LEU A 250 20.82 -7.46 -11.89
C LEU A 250 20.96 -6.13 -11.15
N ASN A 251 21.19 -6.23 -9.83
CA ASN A 251 21.56 -5.07 -9.01
C ASN A 251 23.06 -4.68 -9.16
N ASP A 252 23.87 -5.47 -9.90
CA ASP A 252 25.34 -5.42 -9.84
C ASP A 252 26.09 -4.99 -11.12
N GLY A 253 25.47 -5.04 -12.31
CA GLY A 253 26.03 -4.52 -13.56
C GLY A 253 26.00 -5.41 -14.80
N GLY A 254 25.55 -6.66 -14.71
CA GLY A 254 25.46 -7.53 -15.90
C GLY A 254 24.42 -7.05 -16.94
N VAL A 255 24.68 -7.35 -18.23
CA VAL A 255 23.76 -7.10 -19.35
C VAL A 255 23.29 -8.44 -19.93
N LEU A 256 21.98 -8.58 -20.16
CA LEU A 256 21.35 -9.74 -20.81
C LEU A 256 21.31 -9.59 -22.34
N GLU A 257 21.50 -10.69 -23.08
CA GLU A 257 21.43 -10.71 -24.55
C GLU A 257 20.07 -10.24 -25.10
N ASP A 258 18.98 -10.49 -24.37
CA ASP A 258 17.63 -10.04 -24.76
C ASP A 258 17.48 -8.50 -24.79
N THR A 259 18.26 -7.77 -23.99
CA THR A 259 18.29 -6.29 -24.03
C THR A 259 18.85 -5.79 -25.36
N LEU A 260 19.81 -6.51 -25.94
CA LEU A 260 20.40 -6.20 -27.24
C LEU A 260 19.40 -6.43 -28.38
N LYS A 261 18.55 -7.45 -28.25
CA LYS A 261 17.48 -7.74 -29.21
C LYS A 261 16.42 -6.63 -29.22
N LEU A 262 15.97 -6.20 -28.03
CA LEU A 262 15.00 -5.11 -27.88
C LEU A 262 15.53 -3.79 -28.45
N ALA A 263 16.82 -3.49 -28.23
CA ALA A 263 17.47 -2.29 -28.77
C ALA A 263 17.53 -2.28 -30.31
N ASN A 264 17.74 -3.44 -30.95
CA ASN A 264 17.74 -3.56 -32.41
C ASN A 264 16.32 -3.46 -32.99
N GLU A 265 15.32 -4.07 -32.36
CA GLU A 265 13.91 -3.95 -32.76
C GLU A 265 13.40 -2.48 -32.66
N MET A 266 13.88 -1.74 -31.68
CA MET A 266 13.61 -0.29 -31.54
C MET A 266 14.32 0.57 -32.61
N ALA A 267 15.50 0.17 -33.09
CA ALA A 267 16.25 0.89 -34.10
C ALA A 267 15.57 0.85 -35.49
N GLU A 268 14.82 -0.21 -35.81
CA GLU A 268 14.03 -0.30 -37.06
C GLU A 268 12.85 0.70 -37.08
N LEU A 269 12.36 1.13 -35.91
CA LEU A 269 11.21 2.04 -35.77
C LEU A 269 11.57 3.53 -35.91
N VAL A 270 12.87 3.88 -35.94
CA VAL A 270 13.35 5.27 -36.03
C VAL A 270 14.36 5.41 -37.17
N PRO A 271 13.95 5.97 -38.33
CA PRO A 271 14.84 6.12 -39.49
C PRO A 271 16.02 7.07 -39.19
N GLY A 272 17.25 6.53 -39.19
CA GLY A 272 18.49 7.29 -39.02
C GLY A 272 19.29 6.96 -37.75
N SER A 273 18.84 6.02 -36.93
CA SER A 273 19.62 5.48 -35.81
C SER A 273 20.68 4.49 -36.30
N GLU A 274 21.95 4.68 -35.92
CA GLU A 274 22.98 3.62 -35.98
C GLU A 274 23.25 3.10 -34.57
N VAL A 275 23.15 1.78 -34.39
CA VAL A 275 23.65 1.10 -33.19
C VAL A 275 25.13 0.83 -33.41
N VAL A 276 26.00 1.60 -32.76
CA VAL A 276 27.44 1.36 -32.79
C VAL A 276 27.81 0.46 -31.61
N THR A 277 28.02 -0.83 -31.90
CA THR A 277 28.59 -1.78 -30.94
C THR A 277 30.11 -1.74 -30.99
N ASP A 278 30.75 -1.41 -29.86
CA ASP A 278 32.09 -1.89 -29.53
C ASP A 278 31.96 -2.80 -28.30
N GLU A 279 32.86 -3.77 -28.12
CA GLU A 279 32.65 -4.98 -27.29
C GLU A 279 32.64 -4.75 -25.76
N SER A 280 32.52 -3.50 -25.28
CA SER A 280 32.47 -3.18 -23.86
C SER A 280 31.75 -1.85 -23.55
N GLU A 281 30.51 -1.96 -23.06
CA GLU A 281 29.71 -0.93 -22.34
C GLU A 281 28.93 0.11 -23.18
N MET A 282 27.71 0.44 -22.70
CA MET A 282 26.86 1.56 -23.18
C MET A 282 26.48 2.47 -22.00
N ILE A 283 26.31 3.78 -22.24
CA ILE A 283 26.20 4.83 -21.20
C ILE A 283 25.02 5.77 -21.47
N LEU A 284 24.31 6.21 -20.43
CA LEU A 284 23.42 7.40 -20.47
C LEU A 284 23.32 8.09 -19.08
N TYR A 285 22.93 9.37 -19.05
CA TYR A 285 23.36 10.37 -18.04
C TYR A 285 22.29 10.82 -17.00
N ASN A 286 22.56 11.92 -16.29
CA ASN A 286 21.93 12.33 -15.01
C ASN A 286 20.92 13.51 -15.12
N ARG A 287 20.07 13.65 -14.11
CA ARG A 287 18.91 14.55 -13.95
C ARG A 287 19.28 16.03 -13.96
N GLY A 288 18.56 16.85 -14.74
CA GLY A 288 18.47 18.31 -14.53
C GLY A 288 18.81 19.24 -15.70
N PHE A 289 19.31 18.73 -16.84
CA PHE A 289 19.65 19.58 -18.00
C PHE A 289 19.01 19.15 -19.34
N ASP A 290 19.01 17.86 -19.70
CA ASP A 290 18.65 17.43 -21.08
C ASP A 290 17.36 16.57 -21.23
N TYR A 291 16.64 16.16 -20.17
CA TYR A 291 15.34 15.46 -20.28
C TYR A 291 14.55 15.40 -18.95
N ASP A 292 13.27 15.02 -19.03
CA ASP A 292 12.34 14.81 -17.91
C ASP A 292 11.70 13.39 -17.97
N ILE A 293 11.25 12.85 -16.83
CA ILE A 293 10.78 11.44 -16.68
C ILE A 293 9.38 11.38 -16.07
N ASP A 294 8.40 10.85 -16.82
CA ASP A 294 7.05 10.54 -16.31
C ASP A 294 6.97 9.10 -15.77
N TYR A 295 7.18 8.94 -14.46
CA TYR A 295 7.09 7.65 -13.75
C TYR A 295 5.67 7.03 -13.72
N GLN A 296 4.62 7.74 -14.15
CA GLN A 296 3.28 7.16 -14.31
C GLN A 296 3.02 6.59 -15.72
N LYS A 297 3.89 6.89 -16.70
CA LYS A 297 3.65 6.53 -18.12
C LYS A 297 4.82 5.92 -18.90
N GLY A 298 6.06 5.98 -18.38
CA GLY A 298 7.20 5.26 -18.97
C GLY A 298 7.68 5.79 -20.33
N LEU A 299 7.71 7.11 -20.54
CA LEU A 299 8.21 7.75 -21.77
C LEU A 299 9.21 8.88 -21.45
N ILE A 300 10.14 9.15 -22.38
CA ILE A 300 11.26 10.12 -22.24
C ILE A 300 11.26 11.10 -23.43
N TRP A 301 11.58 12.38 -23.19
CA TRP A 301 11.73 13.43 -24.22
C TRP A 301 12.98 14.30 -23.98
N ARG A 302 13.64 14.76 -25.06
CA ARG A 302 14.95 15.43 -25.06
C ARG A 302 14.89 16.97 -25.15
N LEU A 303 15.83 17.63 -24.46
CA LEU A 303 16.30 19.02 -24.59
C LEU A 303 17.86 19.02 -24.66
N GLU A 304 18.51 20.19 -24.73
CA GLU A 304 19.89 20.31 -25.23
C GLU A 304 20.74 21.39 -24.53
N THR A 305 22.08 21.28 -24.38
CA THR A 305 23.05 20.17 -24.59
C THR A 305 24.41 20.52 -23.92
N SER A 306 25.30 19.53 -23.73
CA SER A 306 26.78 19.53 -23.94
C SER A 306 27.58 18.65 -22.93
N THR A 307 28.87 18.44 -23.19
CA THR A 307 29.59 17.16 -22.94
C THR A 307 30.53 17.12 -21.73
N ILE A 308 30.43 16.09 -20.87
CA ILE A 308 31.52 15.60 -19.98
C ILE A 308 31.49 14.06 -19.86
N ASP A 309 32.69 13.48 -19.91
CA ASP A 309 33.24 12.16 -19.50
C ASP A 309 32.36 10.94 -19.10
N SER A 310 32.87 9.74 -19.41
CA SER A 310 32.08 8.56 -19.75
C SER A 310 32.45 7.28 -18.96
N ALA A 311 32.11 7.18 -17.67
CA ALA A 311 32.61 6.08 -16.82
C ALA A 311 31.65 5.48 -15.75
N ALA A 312 30.34 5.76 -15.74
CA ALA A 312 29.38 5.06 -14.86
C ALA A 312 27.90 5.31 -15.21
N LEU A 313 27.14 4.26 -15.60
CA LEU A 313 25.73 3.99 -15.18
C LEU A 313 25.14 2.74 -15.84
N ILE A 314 24.26 2.04 -15.12
CA ILE A 314 23.44 0.90 -15.58
C ILE A 314 21.96 1.25 -15.42
N MET A 315 21.09 0.84 -16.35
CA MET A 315 19.63 0.94 -16.20
C MET A 315 19.04 -0.38 -15.73
N VAL A 316 18.18 -0.34 -14.70
CA VAL A 316 17.40 -1.48 -14.23
C VAL A 316 15.93 -1.24 -14.58
N ASP A 317 15.38 -2.08 -15.46
CA ASP A 317 13.96 -2.03 -15.80
C ASP A 317 13.15 -2.99 -14.93
N TYR A 318 12.46 -2.41 -13.94
CA TYR A 318 11.58 -3.13 -13.03
C TYR A 318 10.16 -3.38 -13.58
N SER A 319 9.87 -2.99 -14.82
CA SER A 319 8.55 -3.18 -15.47
C SER A 319 8.32 -4.59 -16.03
N LEU A 320 9.38 -5.40 -16.16
CA LEU A 320 9.31 -6.79 -16.60
C LEU A 320 8.84 -7.77 -15.50
N TRP A 321 8.95 -7.38 -14.23
CA TRP A 321 8.42 -8.16 -13.12
C TRP A 321 6.92 -7.98 -12.97
N ASN A 322 6.24 -9.01 -12.44
CA ASN A 322 4.87 -8.87 -11.96
C ASN A 322 4.72 -7.66 -11.03
N GLY A 323 3.55 -7.02 -11.10
CA GLY A 323 3.23 -5.86 -10.28
C GLY A 323 3.34 -6.15 -8.78
N TRP A 324 3.51 -5.09 -7.99
CA TRP A 324 3.42 -5.19 -6.54
C TRP A 324 2.05 -5.71 -6.10
N SER A 325 2.04 -6.56 -5.07
CA SER A 325 0.81 -6.98 -4.39
C SER A 325 0.00 -5.79 -3.88
N GLU A 326 -1.24 -6.07 -3.45
CA GLU A 326 -2.00 -5.17 -2.57
C GLU A 326 -1.21 -4.91 -1.26
N GLU A 327 -1.61 -3.84 -0.55
CA GLU A 327 -1.00 -3.45 0.72
C GLU A 327 -1.47 -4.34 1.87
N TYR A 328 -0.50 -4.94 2.57
CA TYR A 328 -0.68 -5.73 3.78
C TYR A 328 -0.49 -4.84 5.01
N TYR A 329 -1.57 -4.58 5.75
CA TYR A 329 -1.58 -3.70 6.93
C TYR A 329 -1.18 -4.44 8.21
N SER A 330 -0.59 -3.74 9.17
CA SER A 330 0.03 -4.33 10.37
C SER A 330 -0.95 -4.81 11.47
N ASP A 331 -2.15 -5.27 11.12
CA ASP A 331 -3.16 -5.79 12.05
C ASP A 331 -3.30 -7.32 11.94
N PRO A 332 -2.46 -8.10 12.65
CA PRO A 332 -2.47 -9.56 12.59
C PRO A 332 -3.70 -10.21 13.27
N ASP A 333 -4.52 -9.44 14.00
CA ASP A 333 -5.70 -9.96 14.72
C ASP A 333 -6.99 -9.90 13.88
N SER A 334 -6.97 -9.23 12.72
CA SER A 334 -8.18 -8.95 11.93
C SER A 334 -8.62 -10.06 10.97
N ASP A 335 -7.68 -10.81 10.37
CA ASP A 335 -7.97 -11.94 9.48
C ASP A 335 -6.76 -12.87 9.33
N PRO A 336 -6.82 -14.17 9.71
CA PRO A 336 -5.72 -15.10 9.47
C PRO A 336 -5.41 -15.32 7.97
N ASP A 337 -6.39 -15.15 7.07
CA ASP A 337 -6.18 -15.24 5.62
C ASP A 337 -5.43 -14.00 5.07
N SER A 338 -5.30 -12.91 5.84
CA SER A 338 -4.48 -11.73 5.47
C SER A 338 -2.97 -12.00 5.48
N THR A 339 -2.53 -13.10 6.09
CA THR A 339 -1.12 -13.49 6.14
C THR A 339 -0.65 -14.27 4.90
N LEU A 340 -1.58 -14.65 4.02
CA LEU A 340 -1.30 -15.35 2.78
C LEU A 340 -0.90 -14.37 1.66
N PHE A 341 0.34 -14.49 1.24
CA PHE A 341 1.02 -13.56 0.35
C PHE A 341 0.69 -13.84 -1.13
N ARG A 342 -0.14 -12.99 -1.74
CA ARG A 342 -0.67 -13.16 -3.11
C ARG A 342 0.31 -12.63 -4.16
N VAL A 343 1.21 -13.49 -4.61
CA VAL A 343 1.98 -13.27 -5.82
C VAL A 343 1.98 -14.48 -6.74
N THR A 344 2.53 -14.26 -7.91
CA THR A 344 2.78 -15.25 -8.94
C THR A 344 3.83 -16.27 -8.45
N GLU A 345 3.51 -17.57 -8.48
CA GLU A 345 4.40 -18.62 -7.97
C GLU A 345 4.21 -19.99 -8.63
N PRO A 346 5.25 -20.86 -8.67
CA PRO A 346 6.58 -20.67 -8.09
C PRO A 346 7.42 -19.69 -8.92
N ARG A 347 8.32 -18.95 -8.26
CA ARG A 347 9.24 -17.99 -8.89
C ARG A 347 10.60 -18.03 -8.20
N ARG A 348 11.66 -17.62 -8.89
CA ARG A 348 13.05 -17.73 -8.38
C ARG A 348 13.46 -16.57 -7.48
N TYR A 349 12.87 -15.40 -7.69
CA TYR A 349 13.20 -14.16 -7.02
C TYR A 349 11.99 -13.61 -6.27
N LEU A 350 12.25 -12.99 -5.11
CA LEU A 350 11.27 -12.30 -4.28
C LEU A 350 11.80 -10.92 -3.88
N GLN A 351 10.95 -9.90 -3.88
CA GLN A 351 11.30 -8.56 -3.40
C GLN A 351 10.12 -7.95 -2.63
N TYR A 352 10.40 -7.25 -1.53
CA TYR A 352 9.40 -6.55 -0.74
C TYR A 352 9.62 -5.03 -0.70
N ARG A 353 8.53 -4.31 -0.47
CA ARG A 353 8.45 -2.88 -0.19
C ARG A 353 7.72 -2.68 1.12
N ALA A 354 8.28 -1.89 2.03
CA ALA A 354 7.57 -1.38 3.18
C ALA A 354 7.23 0.10 2.94
N ASN A 355 5.96 0.48 2.99
CA ASN A 355 5.56 1.88 3.07
C ASN A 355 5.31 2.23 4.53
N LEU A 356 5.92 3.30 5.01
CA LEU A 356 5.88 3.77 6.39
C LEU A 356 5.16 5.11 6.41
N PHE A 357 4.24 5.30 7.34
CA PHE A 357 3.43 6.50 7.48
C PHE A 357 3.55 7.09 8.89
N THR A 358 3.63 8.42 9.00
CA THR A 358 3.65 9.10 10.30
C THR A 358 2.97 10.48 10.24
N GLY A 359 2.18 10.78 11.27
CA GLY A 359 1.66 12.12 11.55
C GLY A 359 2.59 12.99 12.43
N THR A 360 3.73 12.45 12.90
CA THR A 360 4.59 13.08 13.90
C THR A 360 6.07 13.12 13.48
N ILE A 361 6.93 13.70 14.32
CA ILE A 361 8.39 13.69 14.12
C ILE A 361 9.03 12.32 14.40
N ASN A 362 8.31 11.40 15.04
CA ASN A 362 8.79 10.04 15.26
C ASN A 362 8.54 9.20 14.01
N THR A 363 9.26 8.09 13.87
CA THR A 363 9.14 7.17 12.72
C THR A 363 8.72 5.79 13.22
N PRO A 364 7.74 5.11 12.58
CA PRO A 364 7.45 3.72 12.90
C PRO A 364 8.63 2.84 12.46
N LYS A 365 8.86 1.73 13.16
CA LYS A 365 10.02 0.88 12.97
C LYS A 365 9.59 -0.52 12.58
N LEU A 366 9.94 -0.94 11.37
CA LEU A 366 9.87 -2.35 10.98
C LEU A 366 11.09 -3.08 11.55
N LYS A 367 10.86 -4.16 12.31
CA LYS A 367 11.91 -4.88 13.05
C LYS A 367 12.39 -6.11 12.29
N GLU A 368 11.45 -6.88 11.78
CA GLU A 368 11.68 -8.19 11.17
C GLU A 368 10.57 -8.47 10.17
N ILE A 369 10.91 -9.11 9.05
CA ILE A 369 9.95 -9.82 8.19
C ILE A 369 10.41 -11.27 8.13
N SER A 370 9.50 -12.21 8.41
CA SER A 370 9.70 -13.64 8.25
C SER A 370 8.83 -14.14 7.10
N ILE A 371 9.41 -14.86 6.13
CA ILE A 371 8.70 -15.40 4.97
C ILE A 371 8.90 -16.91 4.92
N LYS A 372 7.80 -17.67 5.00
CA LYS A 372 7.80 -19.11 4.76
C LYS A 372 7.95 -19.41 3.27
N TYR A 373 8.74 -20.41 2.92
CA TYR A 373 8.94 -20.82 1.53
C TYR A 373 9.22 -22.32 1.39
N SER A 374 9.11 -22.84 0.18
CA SER A 374 9.64 -24.15 -0.18
C SER A 374 10.19 -24.18 -1.60
N THR A 375 11.38 -24.76 -1.76
CA THR A 375 12.00 -25.06 -3.05
C THR A 375 11.44 -26.32 -3.71
N SER A 376 10.60 -27.08 -2.99
CA SER A 376 9.84 -28.23 -3.50
C SER A 376 8.47 -27.78 -3.99
N SER A 377 8.42 -27.22 -5.20
CA SER A 377 7.19 -26.76 -5.85
C SER A 377 6.18 -27.90 -6.06
N LEU A 378 4.88 -27.60 -5.95
CA LEU A 378 3.78 -28.54 -6.16
C LEU A 378 3.51 -28.75 -7.65
N ALA A 379 3.53 -27.66 -8.43
CA ALA A 379 3.50 -27.66 -9.90
C ALA A 379 4.37 -26.50 -10.43
N GLN A 380 5.12 -26.71 -11.52
CA GLN A 380 5.88 -25.63 -12.18
C GLN A 380 5.01 -24.43 -12.56
N ARG A 381 3.72 -24.68 -12.84
CA ARG A 381 2.70 -23.66 -13.11
C ARG A 381 1.31 -24.23 -12.85
N ALA A 382 0.42 -23.42 -12.28
CA ALA A 382 -1.00 -23.74 -12.12
C ALA A 382 -1.83 -22.55 -12.61
N LEU A 383 -2.75 -22.78 -13.56
CA LEU A 383 -3.61 -21.74 -14.14
C LEU A 383 -5.09 -22.01 -13.83
N GLY A 384 -5.81 -20.98 -13.40
CA GLY A 384 -7.25 -21.02 -13.14
C GLY A 384 -8.04 -20.18 -14.13
N THR A 385 -9.14 -20.72 -14.65
CA THR A 385 -10.08 -20.01 -15.54
C THR A 385 -11.53 -20.44 -15.26
N VAL A 386 -12.52 -19.58 -15.54
CA VAL A 386 -13.96 -19.89 -15.39
C VAL A 386 -14.68 -19.90 -16.73
N VAL A 387 -15.56 -20.90 -16.92
CA VAL A 387 -16.39 -21.03 -18.12
C VAL A 387 -17.84 -21.33 -17.72
N PRO A 388 -18.85 -20.56 -18.18
CA PRO A 388 -18.72 -19.28 -18.88
C PRO A 388 -18.22 -18.16 -17.95
N ASN A 389 -17.61 -17.14 -18.54
CA ASN A 389 -17.19 -15.92 -17.84
C ASN A 389 -18.29 -14.85 -17.75
N GLU A 390 -19.51 -15.14 -18.24
CA GLU A 390 -20.69 -14.29 -18.13
C GLU A 390 -21.93 -15.14 -17.78
N VAL A 391 -22.67 -14.77 -16.74
CA VAL A 391 -23.93 -15.45 -16.33
C VAL A 391 -25.04 -14.47 -15.91
N PRO A 392 -26.33 -14.84 -15.94
CA PRO A 392 -27.38 -13.94 -15.47
C PRO A 392 -27.33 -13.71 -13.95
N ILE A 393 -27.40 -12.46 -13.50
CA ILE A 393 -27.43 -12.11 -12.07
C ILE A 393 -28.72 -12.65 -11.40
N MET A 394 -28.62 -13.09 -10.15
CA MET A 394 -29.72 -13.65 -9.34
C MET A 394 -30.39 -14.91 -9.94
N LYS A 395 -29.70 -15.65 -10.81
CA LYS A 395 -30.16 -16.97 -11.30
C LYS A 395 -29.12 -18.06 -11.03
N GLU A 396 -29.58 -19.24 -10.64
CA GLU A 396 -28.72 -20.42 -10.58
C GLU A 396 -28.13 -20.69 -11.97
N SER A 397 -26.81 -20.79 -12.02
CA SER A 397 -26.01 -21.00 -13.22
C SER A 397 -24.99 -22.10 -12.95
N THR A 398 -24.73 -22.93 -13.97
CA THR A 398 -23.63 -23.90 -13.92
C THR A 398 -22.36 -23.24 -14.45
N VAL A 399 -21.25 -23.46 -13.76
CA VAL A 399 -19.92 -22.94 -14.06
C VAL A 399 -18.92 -24.09 -13.96
N THR A 400 -17.97 -24.14 -14.88
CA THR A 400 -16.77 -24.99 -14.77
C THR A 400 -15.59 -24.11 -14.35
N TYR A 401 -14.91 -24.48 -13.27
CA TYR A 401 -13.57 -23.99 -12.95
C TYR A 401 -12.55 -24.94 -13.58
N LEU A 402 -11.74 -24.43 -14.51
CA LEU A 402 -10.70 -25.19 -15.19
C LEU A 402 -9.34 -24.88 -14.56
N LEU A 403 -8.68 -25.91 -14.04
CA LEU A 403 -7.33 -25.85 -13.49
C LEU A 403 -6.35 -26.57 -14.41
N GLN A 404 -5.39 -25.85 -14.98
CA GLN A 404 -4.35 -26.40 -15.84
C GLN A 404 -3.01 -26.41 -15.11
N PHE A 405 -2.43 -27.60 -14.95
CA PHE A 405 -1.15 -27.82 -14.29
C PHE A 405 -0.04 -28.13 -15.29
N ALA A 406 1.14 -27.60 -15.05
CA ALA A 406 2.39 -28.07 -15.66
C ALA A 406 3.32 -28.61 -14.57
N PHE A 407 3.91 -29.77 -14.80
CA PHE A 407 4.76 -30.50 -13.86
C PHE A 407 6.15 -30.77 -14.45
N GLY A 408 7.15 -30.76 -13.59
CA GLY A 408 8.49 -31.27 -13.83
C GLY A 408 8.80 -32.49 -12.97
N PRO A 409 9.97 -33.13 -13.18
CA PRO A 409 10.31 -34.44 -12.59
C PRO A 409 10.53 -34.44 -11.07
N THR A 410 10.49 -33.29 -10.42
CA THR A 410 10.71 -33.10 -8.98
C THR A 410 9.53 -32.42 -8.28
N ASN A 411 8.38 -32.28 -8.95
CA ASN A 411 7.19 -31.70 -8.33
C ASN A 411 6.50 -32.69 -7.39
N LEU A 412 5.96 -32.17 -6.29
CA LEU A 412 5.23 -32.97 -5.28
C LEU A 412 3.85 -33.44 -5.78
N GLY A 413 3.24 -32.69 -6.71
CA GLY A 413 1.84 -32.89 -7.12
C GLY A 413 0.86 -32.13 -6.22
N VAL A 414 -0.43 -32.39 -6.43
CA VAL A 414 -1.52 -31.68 -5.75
C VAL A 414 -2.43 -32.67 -5.01
N ASP A 415 -2.36 -32.64 -3.68
CA ASP A 415 -3.23 -33.42 -2.79
C ASP A 415 -4.56 -32.70 -2.48
N THR A 416 -4.60 -31.37 -2.55
CA THR A 416 -5.80 -30.59 -2.23
C THR A 416 -5.91 -29.34 -3.08
N VAL A 417 -7.12 -29.04 -3.55
CA VAL A 417 -7.47 -27.81 -4.26
C VAL A 417 -8.45 -27.01 -3.41
N ILE A 418 -8.20 -25.70 -3.29
CA ILE A 418 -9.11 -24.73 -2.67
C ILE A 418 -9.43 -23.66 -3.71
N VAL A 419 -10.72 -23.40 -3.97
CA VAL A 419 -11.18 -22.28 -4.81
C VAL A 419 -12.09 -21.42 -3.94
N LEU A 420 -11.74 -20.15 -3.71
CA LEU A 420 -12.60 -19.23 -2.98
C LEU A 420 -13.82 -18.87 -3.85
N THR A 421 -15.00 -18.82 -3.25
CA THR A 421 -16.26 -18.62 -3.95
C THR A 421 -17.03 -17.42 -3.38
N PRO A 422 -17.32 -16.37 -4.17
CA PRO A 422 -18.00 -15.15 -3.70
C PRO A 422 -19.50 -15.35 -3.43
N SER A 423 -20.02 -16.54 -3.69
CA SER A 423 -21.37 -16.99 -3.36
C SER A 423 -21.36 -18.51 -3.24
N PRO A 424 -22.26 -19.13 -2.44
CA PRO A 424 -22.26 -20.57 -2.23
C PRO A 424 -22.23 -21.36 -3.54
N ALA A 425 -21.30 -22.30 -3.64
CA ALA A 425 -21.12 -23.16 -4.78
C ALA A 425 -21.41 -24.62 -4.39
N ARG A 426 -22.16 -25.33 -5.24
CA ARG A 426 -22.44 -26.75 -5.07
C ARG A 426 -21.84 -27.53 -6.23
N ILE A 427 -20.81 -28.33 -5.96
CA ILE A 427 -20.20 -29.24 -6.93
C ILE A 427 -21.28 -30.15 -7.54
N SER A 428 -21.23 -30.30 -8.86
CA SER A 428 -22.05 -31.24 -9.64
C SER A 428 -21.22 -32.37 -10.25
N GLU A 429 -20.00 -32.10 -10.69
CA GLU A 429 -19.10 -33.09 -11.27
C GLU A 429 -17.64 -32.61 -11.11
N ILE A 430 -16.70 -33.56 -11.00
CA ILE A 430 -15.26 -33.29 -11.08
C ILE A 430 -14.69 -34.23 -12.14
N ARG A 431 -13.86 -33.73 -13.04
CA ARG A 431 -13.12 -34.51 -14.03
C ARG A 431 -11.63 -34.22 -13.93
N LEU A 432 -10.82 -35.22 -14.28
CA LEU A 432 -9.37 -35.10 -14.43
C LEU A 432 -9.00 -35.60 -15.83
N ASN A 433 -8.45 -34.69 -16.66
CA ASN A 433 -8.18 -34.91 -18.08
C ASN A 433 -9.43 -35.46 -18.80
N GLU A 434 -10.56 -34.76 -18.67
CA GLU A 434 -11.88 -35.15 -19.18
C GLU A 434 -12.52 -36.41 -18.53
N ASN A 435 -11.82 -37.16 -17.66
CA ASN A 435 -12.36 -38.39 -17.04
C ASN A 435 -13.07 -38.08 -15.71
N PRO A 436 -14.34 -38.47 -15.51
CA PRO A 436 -15.06 -38.24 -14.25
C PRO A 436 -14.43 -38.93 -13.04
N LEU A 437 -14.27 -38.17 -11.97
CA LEU A 437 -13.85 -38.65 -10.65
C LEU A 437 -15.07 -39.02 -9.79
N THR A 438 -14.86 -39.90 -8.82
CA THR A 438 -15.89 -40.42 -7.90
C THR A 438 -15.48 -40.20 -6.44
N GLY A 439 -16.38 -40.48 -5.49
CA GLY A 439 -16.08 -40.40 -4.05
C GLY A 439 -15.09 -41.44 -3.51
N ALA A 440 -14.41 -42.20 -4.39
CA ALA A 440 -13.22 -42.99 -4.04
C ALA A 440 -11.91 -42.23 -4.38
N ASP A 441 -12.00 -41.23 -5.25
CA ASP A 441 -10.88 -40.46 -5.81
C ASP A 441 -10.67 -39.13 -5.07
N TYR A 442 -11.71 -38.62 -4.39
CA TYR A 442 -11.66 -37.39 -3.59
C TYR A 442 -12.68 -37.34 -2.43
N GLU A 443 -12.40 -36.48 -1.46
CA GLU A 443 -13.30 -36.04 -0.39
C GLU A 443 -13.65 -34.54 -0.56
N ASP A 444 -14.91 -34.18 -0.32
CA ASP A 444 -15.44 -32.81 -0.44
C ASP A 444 -15.53 -32.15 0.96
N PHE A 445 -14.75 -31.10 1.16
CA PHE A 445 -14.70 -30.29 2.38
C PHE A 445 -15.19 -28.85 2.14
N SER A 446 -15.98 -28.63 1.09
CA SER A 446 -16.44 -27.30 0.68
C SER A 446 -17.32 -26.63 1.74
N THR A 447 -17.18 -25.31 1.86
CA THR A 447 -18.04 -24.45 2.69
C THR A 447 -18.84 -23.51 1.79
N ARG A 448 -19.51 -22.50 2.38
CA ARG A 448 -20.20 -21.46 1.59
C ARG A 448 -19.26 -20.46 0.93
N GLU A 449 -18.02 -20.40 1.37
CA GLU A 449 -17.01 -19.39 1.01
C GLU A 449 -15.90 -19.97 0.14
N LYS A 450 -15.81 -21.31 0.04
CA LYS A 450 -14.83 -22.00 -0.79
C LYS A 450 -15.28 -23.40 -1.17
N ILE A 451 -14.94 -23.79 -2.41
CA ILE A 451 -14.82 -25.19 -2.79
C ILE A 451 -13.50 -25.71 -2.21
N LYS A 452 -13.51 -26.85 -1.52
CA LYS A 452 -12.29 -27.53 -1.06
C LYS A 452 -12.38 -29.02 -1.34
N ILE A 453 -11.46 -29.53 -2.14
CA ILE A 453 -11.41 -30.93 -2.59
C ILE A 453 -10.07 -31.51 -2.17
N GLY A 454 -10.08 -32.59 -1.39
CA GLY A 454 -8.88 -33.38 -1.08
C GLY A 454 -8.87 -34.67 -1.89
N PHE A 455 -7.82 -34.93 -2.65
CA PHE A 455 -7.70 -36.11 -3.51
C PHE A 455 -7.09 -37.28 -2.73
N THR A 456 -7.56 -38.50 -3.01
CA THR A 456 -7.04 -39.71 -2.34
C THR A 456 -5.70 -40.17 -2.90
N GLN A 457 -5.30 -39.65 -4.06
CA GLN A 457 -3.96 -39.72 -4.65
C GLN A 457 -3.61 -38.31 -5.19
N PRO A 458 -2.35 -37.84 -5.08
CA PRO A 458 -1.96 -36.54 -5.57
C PRO A 458 -2.10 -36.45 -7.10
N ILE A 459 -2.63 -35.34 -7.61
CA ILE A 459 -2.61 -35.05 -9.04
C ILE A 459 -1.17 -34.72 -9.43
N LEU A 460 -0.56 -35.63 -10.19
CA LEU A 460 0.78 -35.50 -10.74
C LEU A 460 0.82 -36.20 -12.11
N ALA A 461 1.53 -35.62 -13.08
CA ALA A 461 1.65 -36.14 -14.43
C ALA A 461 3.05 -35.86 -15.00
N ASP A 462 3.46 -36.59 -16.04
CA ASP A 462 4.78 -36.45 -16.69
C ASP A 462 5.03 -35.06 -17.31
N SER A 463 3.98 -34.27 -17.55
CA SER A 463 4.09 -32.93 -18.15
C SER A 463 2.93 -32.00 -17.80
N THR A 464 1.68 -32.39 -18.09
CA THR A 464 0.50 -31.56 -17.83
C THR A 464 -0.70 -32.39 -17.35
N ALA A 465 -1.59 -31.74 -16.60
CA ALA A 465 -2.91 -32.26 -16.27
C ALA A 465 -3.94 -31.12 -16.26
N THR A 466 -5.20 -31.43 -16.57
CA THR A 466 -6.33 -30.50 -16.43
C THR A 466 -7.34 -31.09 -15.45
N LEU A 467 -7.73 -30.30 -14.45
CA LEU A 467 -8.80 -30.63 -13.50
C LEU A 467 -9.99 -29.72 -13.80
N GLU A 468 -11.16 -30.30 -14.06
CA GLU A 468 -12.39 -29.57 -14.32
C GLU A 468 -13.38 -29.75 -13.15
N ILE A 469 -13.76 -28.66 -12.49
CA ILE A 469 -14.73 -28.66 -11.39
C ILE A 469 -16.02 -27.98 -11.87
N ASP A 470 -17.07 -28.76 -12.14
CA ASP A 470 -18.39 -28.23 -12.45
C ASP A 470 -19.16 -27.97 -11.16
N PHE A 471 -19.68 -26.77 -10.99
CA PHE A 471 -20.51 -26.40 -9.85
C PHE A 471 -21.70 -25.53 -10.27
N ARG A 472 -22.74 -25.53 -9.43
CA ARG A 472 -23.86 -24.59 -9.51
C ARG A 472 -23.72 -23.51 -8.46
N THR A 473 -23.98 -22.28 -8.85
CA THR A 473 -24.00 -21.12 -7.95
C THR A 473 -25.04 -20.10 -8.41
N THR A 474 -25.43 -19.18 -7.54
CA THR A 474 -26.22 -18.00 -7.91
C THR A 474 -25.38 -16.78 -7.57
N LEU A 475 -25.13 -15.90 -8.55
CA LEU A 475 -24.26 -14.73 -8.36
C LEU A 475 -25.07 -13.45 -8.13
N PHE A 476 -24.53 -12.60 -7.26
CA PHE A 476 -25.18 -11.38 -6.78
C PHE A 476 -24.34 -10.11 -7.01
N LEU A 477 -23.06 -10.26 -7.36
CA LEU A 477 -22.15 -9.16 -7.70
C LEU A 477 -22.03 -9.00 -9.21
N SER A 478 -21.66 -7.81 -9.66
CA SER A 478 -21.40 -7.53 -11.09
C SER A 478 -20.13 -8.23 -11.61
N LEU A 479 -19.14 -8.45 -10.74
CA LEU A 479 -17.91 -9.18 -10.98
C LEU A 479 -17.66 -10.13 -9.81
N ASN A 480 -17.30 -11.38 -10.10
CA ASN A 480 -17.21 -12.47 -9.13
C ASN A 480 -15.92 -13.25 -9.41
N ALA A 481 -14.86 -12.99 -8.62
CA ALA A 481 -13.56 -13.63 -8.80
C ALA A 481 -13.49 -14.99 -8.08
N TYR A 482 -12.80 -15.95 -8.69
CA TYR A 482 -12.57 -17.29 -8.15
C TYR A 482 -11.06 -17.56 -7.97
N PRO A 483 -10.36 -16.88 -7.05
CA PRO A 483 -8.96 -17.18 -6.77
C PRO A 483 -8.83 -18.56 -6.13
N ALA A 484 -7.72 -19.25 -6.41
CA ALA A 484 -7.49 -20.62 -5.95
C ALA A 484 -6.07 -20.86 -5.44
N GLN A 485 -5.94 -21.93 -4.66
CA GLN A 485 -4.69 -22.46 -4.12
C GLN A 485 -4.66 -23.98 -4.29
N ILE A 486 -3.46 -24.53 -4.38
CA ILE A 486 -3.19 -25.97 -4.36
C ILE A 486 -2.24 -26.29 -3.20
N ILE A 487 -2.41 -27.46 -2.60
CA ILE A 487 -1.66 -27.91 -1.41
C ILE A 487 -1.17 -29.34 -1.66
N SER A 488 0.03 -29.66 -1.18
CA SER A 488 0.51 -31.03 -1.04
C SER A 488 0.57 -31.41 0.45
N ASN A 489 0.29 -32.67 0.75
CA ASN A 489 0.39 -33.23 2.10
C ASN A 489 1.83 -33.27 2.62
N ASP A 490 2.82 -33.19 1.73
CA ASP A 490 4.25 -33.10 2.08
C ASP A 490 4.64 -31.68 2.54
N THR A 491 3.89 -30.64 2.15
CA THR A 491 4.14 -29.22 2.47
C THR A 491 2.84 -28.47 2.82
N PRO A 492 2.05 -28.93 3.81
CA PRO A 492 0.69 -28.45 4.06
C PRO A 492 0.60 -26.97 4.48
N ASP A 493 1.68 -26.44 5.07
CA ASP A 493 1.80 -25.04 5.52
C ASP A 493 2.33 -24.09 4.43
N ASN A 494 2.54 -24.56 3.20
CA ASN A 494 3.08 -23.77 2.08
C ASN A 494 2.25 -24.00 0.80
N PRO A 495 0.98 -23.56 0.77
CA PRO A 495 0.12 -23.64 -0.41
C PRO A 495 0.76 -22.91 -1.60
N GLN A 496 0.54 -23.41 -2.81
CA GLN A 496 0.85 -22.71 -4.05
C GLN A 496 -0.39 -22.00 -4.59
N PHE A 497 -0.31 -20.71 -4.84
CA PHE A 497 -1.35 -19.95 -5.52
C PHE A 497 -1.50 -20.36 -6.98
N VAL A 498 -2.74 -20.31 -7.45
CA VAL A 498 -3.08 -20.50 -8.85
C VAL A 498 -3.02 -19.15 -9.56
N GLU A 499 -2.31 -19.07 -10.68
CA GLU A 499 -2.25 -17.89 -11.53
C GLU A 499 -3.51 -17.78 -12.41
N GLN A 500 -3.91 -16.58 -12.83
CA GLN A 500 -4.96 -16.45 -13.85
C GLN A 500 -4.46 -16.97 -15.20
N GLY A 501 -5.25 -17.78 -15.90
CA GLY A 501 -4.95 -18.19 -17.28
C GLY A 501 -5.16 -17.08 -18.33
N GLU A 502 -5.04 -17.45 -19.61
CA GLU A 502 -5.37 -16.54 -20.73
C GLU A 502 -6.84 -16.10 -20.70
N ALA A 503 -7.74 -17.02 -20.33
CA ALA A 503 -9.11 -16.70 -19.95
C ALA A 503 -9.15 -16.28 -18.47
N THR A 504 -10.08 -15.38 -18.12
CA THR A 504 -10.20 -14.92 -16.74
C THR A 504 -10.82 -15.98 -15.82
N TRP A 505 -10.53 -15.87 -14.52
CA TRP A 505 -11.26 -16.51 -13.41
C TRP A 505 -12.36 -15.61 -12.80
N VAL A 506 -12.67 -14.47 -13.43
CA VAL A 506 -13.75 -13.55 -13.02
C VAL A 506 -15.00 -13.78 -13.86
N ILE A 507 -16.13 -14.03 -13.19
CA ILE A 507 -17.44 -14.10 -13.83
C ILE A 507 -18.13 -12.74 -13.73
N SER A 508 -18.41 -12.12 -14.88
CA SER A 508 -19.30 -10.97 -14.97
C SER A 508 -20.76 -11.42 -14.91
N THR A 509 -21.65 -10.56 -14.42
CA THR A 509 -23.09 -10.88 -14.43
C THR A 509 -23.93 -9.95 -15.27
N THR A 510 -24.92 -10.51 -15.97
CA THR A 510 -25.86 -9.76 -16.82
C THR A 510 -27.23 -9.60 -16.19
N GLY A 511 -27.79 -8.41 -16.37
CA GLY A 511 -29.03 -7.96 -15.73
C GLY A 511 -28.78 -6.84 -14.74
N ILE A 512 -29.85 -6.37 -14.08
CA ILE A 512 -29.77 -5.26 -13.11
C ILE A 512 -30.50 -5.69 -11.83
N PRO A 513 -29.81 -5.82 -10.68
CA PRO A 513 -30.45 -5.99 -9.38
C PRO A 513 -31.40 -4.83 -9.09
N THR A 514 -32.59 -5.10 -8.56
CA THR A 514 -33.60 -4.06 -8.31
C THR A 514 -33.21 -3.10 -7.18
N GLY A 515 -32.36 -3.52 -6.25
CA GLY A 515 -31.82 -2.73 -5.14
C GLY A 515 -30.53 -3.35 -4.56
N PRO A 516 -29.85 -2.68 -3.61
CA PRO A 516 -28.74 -3.25 -2.85
C PRO A 516 -29.09 -4.41 -1.90
N LEU A 517 -30.36 -4.68 -1.57
CA LEU A 517 -30.79 -5.87 -0.81
C LEU A 517 -31.49 -6.89 -1.70
N VAL A 518 -30.99 -8.13 -1.67
CA VAL A 518 -31.53 -9.25 -2.47
C VAL A 518 -31.82 -10.47 -1.59
N SER A 519 -32.88 -11.21 -1.94
CA SER A 519 -33.29 -12.50 -1.34
C SER A 519 -33.40 -12.55 0.19
N VAL A 520 -33.73 -11.42 0.84
CA VAL A 520 -33.93 -11.32 2.30
C VAL A 520 -35.00 -12.31 2.75
N GLU A 521 -34.66 -13.33 3.54
CA GLU A 521 -35.58 -14.32 4.10
C GLU A 521 -35.15 -14.79 5.49
N ALA A 522 -35.98 -15.61 6.15
CA ALA A 522 -35.65 -16.20 7.45
C ALA A 522 -36.11 -17.66 7.52
N LYS A 523 -35.22 -18.57 7.93
CA LYS A 523 -35.44 -20.02 7.97
C LYS A 523 -34.72 -20.67 9.17
N PRO A 524 -35.33 -21.65 9.85
CA PRO A 524 -36.76 -21.99 9.85
C PRO A 524 -37.64 -20.81 10.28
N ASN A 525 -38.90 -20.80 9.85
CA ASN A 525 -39.90 -19.79 10.22
C ASN A 525 -41.29 -20.42 10.07
N PRO A 526 -41.98 -20.80 11.16
CA PRO A 526 -41.59 -20.59 12.56
C PRO A 526 -40.36 -21.39 13.01
N PHE A 527 -39.76 -20.98 14.12
CA PHE A 527 -38.69 -21.69 14.84
C PHE A 527 -39.01 -21.81 16.34
N SER A 528 -38.30 -22.69 17.04
CA SER A 528 -38.64 -23.15 18.39
C SER A 528 -37.45 -23.17 19.36
N PRO A 529 -37.11 -22.02 20.00
CA PRO A 529 -36.02 -21.88 20.97
C PRO A 529 -36.38 -22.46 22.35
N ASN A 530 -36.65 -23.76 22.41
CA ASN A 530 -37.08 -24.48 23.61
C ASN A 530 -35.95 -25.26 24.31
N GLY A 531 -34.78 -25.37 23.68
CA GLY A 531 -33.61 -26.10 24.15
C GLY A 531 -33.63 -27.62 23.88
N ASP A 532 -34.48 -28.12 22.98
CA ASP A 532 -34.55 -29.55 22.63
C ASP A 532 -33.57 -29.97 21.52
N GLY A 533 -32.88 -29.02 20.90
CA GLY A 533 -31.91 -29.24 19.82
C GLY A 533 -32.51 -29.18 18.41
N LEU A 534 -33.82 -28.91 18.27
CA LEU A 534 -34.51 -28.85 16.98
C LEU A 534 -35.07 -27.45 16.72
N PHE A 535 -34.51 -26.78 15.72
CA PHE A 535 -34.95 -25.44 15.27
C PHE A 535 -34.89 -24.38 16.38
N ASP A 536 -33.96 -24.52 17.33
CA ASP A 536 -33.72 -23.55 18.41
C ASP A 536 -33.28 -22.16 17.91
N GLU A 537 -32.75 -22.09 16.69
CA GLU A 537 -32.35 -20.86 16.03
C GLU A 537 -33.03 -20.71 14.67
N ALA A 538 -33.26 -19.45 14.29
CA ALA A 538 -33.64 -19.07 12.94
C ALA A 538 -32.55 -18.20 12.32
N PHE A 539 -32.29 -18.44 11.05
CA PHE A 539 -31.25 -17.78 10.27
C PHE A 539 -31.88 -16.76 9.32
N ILE A 540 -31.52 -15.48 9.46
CA ILE A 540 -31.94 -14.40 8.57
C ILE A 540 -30.90 -14.29 7.45
N SER A 541 -31.25 -14.79 6.27
CA SER A 541 -30.40 -14.82 5.08
C SER A 541 -30.68 -13.62 4.17
N TYR A 542 -29.66 -12.96 3.65
CA TYR A 542 -29.79 -11.86 2.68
C TYR A 542 -28.48 -11.64 1.92
N PHE A 543 -28.56 -10.97 0.77
CA PHE A 543 -27.38 -10.54 0.01
C PHE A 543 -27.31 -9.03 -0.05
N VAL A 544 -26.10 -8.49 0.13
CA VAL A 544 -25.77 -7.08 -0.10
C VAL A 544 -25.12 -6.97 -1.48
N ALA A 545 -25.68 -6.13 -2.34
CA ALA A 545 -25.26 -5.92 -3.71
C ALA A 545 -25.14 -4.41 -4.03
N LYS A 546 -24.64 -4.07 -5.22
CA LYS A 546 -24.54 -2.68 -5.71
C LYS A 546 -23.78 -1.69 -4.81
N ILE A 547 -22.84 -2.18 -4.00
CA ILE A 547 -21.91 -1.35 -3.23
C ILE A 547 -20.47 -1.65 -3.65
N ALA A 548 -19.63 -0.62 -3.77
CA ALA A 548 -18.23 -0.74 -4.17
C ALA A 548 -17.25 -0.87 -2.99
N TYR A 549 -17.69 -0.46 -1.80
CA TYR A 549 -16.94 -0.48 -0.54
C TYR A 549 -17.86 -0.94 0.59
N PRO A 550 -17.33 -1.38 1.75
CA PRO A 550 -18.15 -1.78 2.89
C PRO A 550 -19.09 -0.65 3.37
N GLN A 551 -20.40 -0.92 3.36
CA GLN A 551 -21.45 0.05 3.69
C GLN A 551 -22.15 -0.30 5.01
N PRO A 552 -22.74 0.66 5.74
CA PRO A 552 -23.45 0.36 6.99
C PRO A 552 -24.68 -0.54 6.78
N VAL A 553 -24.66 -1.70 7.40
CA VAL A 553 -25.71 -2.72 7.38
C VAL A 553 -26.16 -3.02 8.79
N SER A 554 -27.48 -3.13 8.98
CA SER A 554 -28.06 -3.55 10.26
C SER A 554 -29.19 -4.55 10.11
N VAL A 555 -29.22 -5.50 11.05
CA VAL A 555 -30.26 -6.52 11.19
C VAL A 555 -30.82 -6.41 12.60
N LYS A 556 -32.09 -6.03 12.71
CA LYS A 556 -32.75 -5.71 13.98
C LYS A 556 -34.10 -6.41 14.09
N ILE A 557 -34.40 -6.94 15.26
CA ILE A 557 -35.66 -7.57 15.62
C ILE A 557 -36.52 -6.58 16.40
N TYR A 558 -37.81 -6.55 16.08
CA TYR A 558 -38.82 -5.70 16.69
C TYR A 558 -40.06 -6.52 17.06
N ASN A 559 -40.79 -6.09 18.07
CA ASN A 559 -42.15 -6.59 18.33
C ASN A 559 -43.18 -5.89 17.41
N LEU A 560 -44.45 -6.29 17.49
CA LEU A 560 -45.53 -5.69 16.70
C LEU A 560 -45.90 -4.24 17.11
N ASN A 561 -45.42 -3.74 18.25
CA ASN A 561 -45.58 -2.33 18.64
C ASN A 561 -44.49 -1.44 18.00
N GLY A 562 -43.44 -2.03 17.42
CA GLY A 562 -42.27 -1.33 16.90
C GLY A 562 -41.14 -1.13 17.92
N ASP A 563 -41.23 -1.71 19.12
CA ASP A 563 -40.13 -1.69 20.09
C ASP A 563 -39.01 -2.62 19.59
N ARG A 564 -37.75 -2.17 19.64
CA ARG A 564 -36.60 -3.00 19.29
C ARG A 564 -36.37 -4.04 20.39
N ILE A 565 -36.37 -5.30 20.00
CA ILE A 565 -36.15 -6.46 20.85
C ILE A 565 -34.67 -6.86 20.86
N ARG A 566 -34.03 -6.89 19.68
CA ARG A 566 -32.59 -7.20 19.58
C ARG A 566 -31.91 -6.52 18.40
N THR A 567 -30.64 -6.20 18.56
CA THR A 567 -29.74 -5.90 17.44
C THR A 567 -28.86 -7.12 17.15
N LEU A 568 -29.08 -7.78 16.02
CA LEU A 568 -28.29 -8.95 15.60
C LEU A 568 -27.04 -8.53 14.79
N ARG A 569 -27.10 -7.36 14.14
CA ARG A 569 -25.98 -6.78 13.37
C ARG A 569 -26.12 -5.27 13.27
N ASP A 570 -25.01 -4.54 13.37
CA ASP A 570 -24.91 -3.09 13.16
C ASP A 570 -23.44 -2.72 12.85
N GLN A 571 -22.99 -2.98 11.62
CA GLN A 571 -21.58 -2.82 11.22
C GLN A 571 -21.45 -2.35 9.76
N LYS A 572 -20.22 -2.11 9.28
CA LYS A 572 -19.96 -1.98 7.85
C LYS A 572 -19.73 -3.36 7.24
N ASP A 573 -20.37 -3.62 6.10
CA ASP A 573 -20.33 -4.90 5.41
C ASP A 573 -20.03 -4.71 3.91
N PRO A 574 -19.10 -5.50 3.32
CA PRO A 574 -18.93 -5.57 1.87
C PRO A 574 -20.15 -6.16 1.16
N ALA A 575 -20.12 -6.17 -0.18
CA ALA A 575 -21.14 -6.83 -0.97
C ALA A 575 -20.95 -8.36 -0.87
N PHE A 576 -21.77 -9.03 -0.06
CA PHE A 576 -21.62 -10.47 0.22
C PHE A 576 -22.95 -11.16 0.58
N SER A 577 -22.89 -12.48 0.77
CA SER A 577 -23.96 -13.31 1.30
C SER A 577 -23.91 -13.34 2.82
N TYR A 578 -24.99 -12.93 3.49
CA TYR A 578 -25.08 -12.93 4.95
C TYR A 578 -26.14 -13.91 5.43
N GLU A 579 -25.85 -14.57 6.55
CA GLU A 579 -26.80 -15.36 7.30
C GLU A 579 -26.59 -15.08 8.79
N ILE A 580 -27.60 -14.51 9.43
CA ILE A 580 -27.50 -14.00 10.81
C ILE A 580 -28.43 -14.82 11.71
N PRO A 581 -27.91 -15.56 12.71
CA PRO A 581 -28.73 -16.37 13.61
C PRO A 581 -29.51 -15.51 14.60
N TRP A 582 -30.67 -16.02 15.02
CA TRP A 582 -31.43 -15.55 16.16
C TRP A 582 -31.96 -16.73 16.97
N ASP A 583 -31.53 -16.81 18.22
CA ASP A 583 -31.85 -17.80 19.26
C ASP A 583 -33.18 -17.53 20.00
N GLY A 584 -33.98 -16.58 19.52
CA GLY A 584 -35.23 -16.16 20.19
C GLY A 584 -35.05 -15.34 21.46
N ARG A 585 -33.87 -14.76 21.75
CA ARG A 585 -33.62 -13.89 22.92
C ARG A 585 -33.55 -12.41 22.56
N ASP A 586 -33.79 -11.56 23.54
CA ASP A 586 -33.68 -10.09 23.45
C ASP A 586 -32.24 -9.57 23.70
N ASP A 587 -32.04 -8.24 23.66
CA ASP A 587 -30.76 -7.57 24.00
C ASP A 587 -30.30 -7.84 25.47
N SER A 588 -31.17 -8.34 26.35
CA SER A 588 -30.85 -8.72 27.75
C SER A 588 -30.42 -10.19 27.89
N GLY A 589 -30.61 -11.00 26.84
CA GLY A 589 -30.42 -12.45 26.85
C GLY A 589 -31.63 -13.26 27.31
N ASP A 590 -32.76 -12.61 27.60
CA ASP A 590 -34.01 -13.26 28.03
C ASP A 590 -34.79 -13.80 26.82
N LEU A 591 -35.44 -14.95 26.99
CA LEU A 591 -36.23 -15.59 25.93
C LEU A 591 -37.52 -14.80 25.66
N VAL A 592 -37.78 -14.47 24.40
CA VAL A 592 -38.97 -13.73 24.00
C VAL A 592 -40.20 -14.63 23.96
N SER A 593 -41.35 -14.11 24.35
CA SER A 593 -42.62 -14.85 24.32
C SER A 593 -42.96 -15.40 22.92
N PRO A 594 -43.70 -16.52 22.81
CA PRO A 594 -44.17 -17.02 21.52
C PRO A 594 -45.02 -15.98 20.79
N GLY A 595 -44.81 -15.80 19.50
CA GLY A 595 -45.48 -14.77 18.71
C GLY A 595 -44.79 -14.41 17.40
N VAL A 596 -45.39 -13.44 16.70
CA VAL A 596 -44.83 -12.88 15.46
C VAL A 596 -43.98 -11.66 15.81
N TYR A 597 -42.74 -11.69 15.35
CA TYR A 597 -41.78 -10.61 15.43
C TYR A 597 -41.49 -10.08 14.03
N ILE A 598 -40.99 -8.85 13.96
CA ILE A 598 -40.58 -8.19 12.73
C ILE A 598 -39.05 -8.19 12.70
N TYR A 599 -38.45 -8.72 11.65
CA TYR A 599 -37.03 -8.48 11.36
C TYR A 599 -36.90 -7.44 10.25
N GLN A 600 -35.93 -6.55 10.43
CA GLN A 600 -35.59 -5.51 9.47
C GLN A 600 -34.12 -5.64 9.09
N VAL A 601 -33.86 -5.81 7.80
CA VAL A 601 -32.53 -5.68 7.19
C VAL A 601 -32.47 -4.31 6.53
N ARG A 602 -31.43 -3.53 6.83
CA ARG A 602 -31.21 -2.19 6.29
C ARG A 602 -29.78 -2.06 5.78
N VAL A 603 -29.62 -1.50 4.59
CA VAL A 603 -28.33 -1.10 3.99
C VAL A 603 -28.39 0.38 3.68
N ASN A 604 -27.44 1.16 4.18
CA ASN A 604 -27.26 2.56 3.78
C ASN A 604 -26.21 2.62 2.68
N THR A 605 -26.55 3.12 1.50
CA THR A 605 -25.59 3.31 0.39
C THR A 605 -25.48 4.79 0.02
N ASP A 606 -24.45 5.14 -0.75
CA ASP A 606 -24.28 6.49 -1.31
C ASP A 606 -25.47 6.92 -2.21
N SER A 607 -26.19 5.94 -2.79
CA SER A 607 -27.40 6.15 -3.59
C SER A 607 -28.70 6.24 -2.77
N GLY A 608 -28.63 6.03 -1.45
CA GLY A 608 -29.76 6.02 -0.52
C GLY A 608 -29.83 4.75 0.34
N THR A 609 -30.78 4.74 1.27
CA THR A 609 -31.05 3.61 2.17
C THR A 609 -32.09 2.66 1.57
N GLU A 610 -31.78 1.36 1.51
CA GLU A 610 -32.80 0.32 1.31
C GLU A 610 -33.14 -0.36 2.65
N VAL A 611 -34.42 -0.69 2.83
CA VAL A 611 -34.94 -1.36 4.03
C VAL A 611 -35.89 -2.46 3.59
N VAL A 612 -35.58 -3.72 3.92
CA VAL A 612 -36.50 -4.84 3.78
C VAL A 612 -36.99 -5.25 5.17
N THR A 613 -38.30 -5.26 5.34
CA THR A 613 -38.97 -5.60 6.60
C THR A 613 -39.87 -6.81 6.37
N LYS A 614 -39.70 -7.87 7.17
CA LYS A 614 -40.42 -9.15 7.06
C LYS A 614 -40.71 -9.71 8.45
N THR A 615 -41.54 -10.76 8.52
CA THR A 615 -41.98 -11.40 9.77
C THR A 615 -41.23 -12.70 10.05
N ILE A 616 -40.89 -12.92 11.31
CA ILE A 616 -40.31 -14.14 11.85
C ILE A 616 -41.14 -14.60 13.07
N THR A 617 -41.39 -15.90 13.18
CA THR A 617 -42.34 -16.45 14.17
C THR A 617 -41.63 -17.34 15.18
N VAL A 618 -41.80 -17.03 16.46
CA VAL A 618 -41.32 -17.83 17.60
C VAL A 618 -42.48 -18.69 18.10
N GLN A 619 -42.26 -20.00 18.26
CA GLN A 619 -43.24 -20.93 18.85
C GLN A 619 -42.52 -21.93 19.77
N TYR A 620 -43.05 -22.25 20.95
CA TYR A 620 -42.53 -23.33 21.81
C TYR A 620 -43.60 -23.79 22.81
#